data_AF-A0A957SEG1-F1
#
_entry.id   AF-A0A957SEG1-F1
#
_cell.length_a   1.000
_cell.length_b   1.000
_cell.length_c   1.000
_cell.angle_alpha   90.00
_cell.angle_beta   90.00
_cell.angle_gamma   90.00
#
_symmetry.space_group_name_H-M   'P 1'
#
loop_
_entity.id
_entity.type
_entity.pdbx_description
1 polymer ?
#
loop_
_entity_poly.entity_id
_entity_poly.type
_entity_poly.pdbx_seq_one_letter_code
_entity_poly.pdbx_strand_id
1 'polypeptide(L)'
;MSFTWTTEQIMGLSPDNYAVKIGRNLALAEKWLFTHTDAKQETIWAEYRNTGAKIIRVTITPQTLDYTCSCGSRKAPCNHVLALLLLWAEQPSIFDAAPLPAWVQTWRDQRQPPQSPSTPQITSSATDRADSDERRLHNTLSGLRELQLWLQDMVRGGFGALETKPKNYWESMSNRLVDAQAGALGRELKTIGAFVTLAAAGKTPKAVVHEKQLVNEWPQKLLSKLGRIHLLIQGFEQFNALPRQTQTDLREAVGWLNRISPDDAHSETVCDHWLVMGKVVTDEGRHKMQRTWLWGRQTNRPAQIIHLLYKPQSIDLNLIVGAEVEAELIFA
;
A
#
# COMPACT_ATOMS: atom_id res chain seq x y z
N MET A 1 -5.87 -7.18 28.15
CA MET A 1 -5.94 -5.72 28.00
C MET A 1 -6.98 -5.42 26.94
N SER A 2 -8.05 -4.70 27.28
CA SER A 2 -9.06 -4.27 26.30
C SER A 2 -8.40 -3.30 25.33
N PHE A 3 -8.18 -3.74 24.10
CA PHE A 3 -7.66 -2.90 23.01
C PHE A 3 -8.70 -1.82 22.71
N THR A 4 -8.44 -0.58 23.13
CA THR A 4 -9.34 0.56 22.91
C THR A 4 -8.92 1.29 21.64
N TRP A 5 -9.80 1.26 20.65
CA TRP A 5 -9.59 1.96 19.38
C TRP A 5 -9.79 3.47 19.52
N THR A 6 -8.87 4.26 18.99
CA THR A 6 -9.09 5.70 18.81
C THR A 6 -9.79 6.01 17.49
N THR A 7 -10.51 7.13 17.43
CA THR A 7 -11.15 7.62 16.20
C THR A 7 -10.11 7.76 15.08
N GLU A 8 -8.92 8.28 15.38
CA GLU A 8 -7.82 8.44 14.44
C GLU A 8 -7.34 7.11 13.85
N GLN A 9 -7.14 6.08 14.70
CA GLN A 9 -6.74 4.74 14.25
C GLN A 9 -7.78 4.13 13.33
N ILE A 10 -9.08 4.24 13.66
CA ILE A 10 -10.17 3.70 12.83
C ILE A 10 -10.22 4.43 11.48
N MET A 11 -10.08 5.76 11.47
CA MET A 11 -10.06 6.53 10.22
C MET A 11 -8.81 6.21 9.38
N GLY A 12 -7.68 5.91 10.02
CA GLY A 12 -6.46 5.45 9.36
C GLY A 12 -6.60 4.10 8.64
N LEU A 13 -7.63 3.30 8.94
CA LEU A 13 -7.96 2.08 8.19
C LEU A 13 -8.58 2.37 6.83
N SER A 14 -9.08 3.59 6.61
CA SER A 14 -9.85 3.93 5.42
C SER A 14 -9.00 3.88 4.14
N PRO A 15 -9.51 3.32 3.04
CA PRO A 15 -8.79 3.29 1.76
C PRO A 15 -8.69 4.66 1.07
N ASP A 16 -9.57 5.61 1.41
CA ASP A 16 -9.52 6.99 0.89
C ASP A 16 -10.31 7.99 1.78
N ASN A 17 -10.11 9.28 1.54
CA ASN A 17 -10.77 10.37 2.28
C ASN A 17 -12.30 10.41 2.08
N TYR A 18 -12.80 9.89 0.95
CA TYR A 18 -14.24 9.82 0.71
C TYR A 18 -14.88 8.79 1.64
N ALA A 19 -14.26 7.62 1.81
CA ALA A 19 -14.70 6.59 2.75
C ALA A 19 -14.61 7.06 4.21
N VAL A 20 -13.61 7.86 4.59
CA VAL A 20 -13.55 8.53 5.91
C VAL A 20 -14.80 9.39 6.14
N LYS A 21 -15.10 10.30 5.19
CA LYS A 21 -16.22 11.23 5.30
C LYS A 21 -17.56 10.51 5.42
N ILE A 22 -17.80 9.51 4.56
CA ILE A 22 -19.05 8.75 4.59
C ILE A 22 -19.12 7.88 5.83
N GLY A 23 -18.02 7.23 6.23
CA GLY A 23 -17.95 6.43 7.46
C GLY A 23 -18.38 7.23 8.69
N ARG A 24 -17.84 8.45 8.88
CA ARG A 24 -18.25 9.36 9.97
C ARG A 24 -19.74 9.69 9.91
N ASN A 25 -20.25 10.03 8.74
CA ASN A 25 -21.68 10.36 8.58
C ASN A 25 -22.61 9.17 8.87
N LEU A 26 -22.12 7.94 8.76
CA LEU A 26 -22.88 6.72 9.06
C LEU A 26 -22.71 6.27 10.53
N ALA A 27 -21.76 6.84 11.28
CA ALA A 27 -21.50 6.52 12.68
C ALA A 27 -22.47 7.26 13.62
N LEU A 28 -23.76 7.09 13.38
CA LEU A 28 -24.84 7.69 14.15
C LEU A 28 -25.83 6.58 14.53
N ALA A 29 -26.08 6.38 15.83
CA ALA A 29 -26.85 5.24 16.34
C ALA A 29 -28.23 5.14 15.67
N GLU A 30 -28.91 6.26 15.45
CA GLU A 30 -30.24 6.35 14.84
C GLU A 30 -30.30 5.89 13.37
N LYS A 31 -29.16 5.76 12.69
CA LYS A 31 -29.09 5.26 11.31
C LYS A 31 -29.01 3.73 11.24
N TRP A 32 -28.70 3.08 12.35
CA TRP A 32 -28.64 1.64 12.45
C TRP A 32 -29.97 1.12 13.00
N LEU A 33 -30.45 0.02 12.43
CA LEU A 33 -31.66 -0.64 12.91
C LEU A 33 -31.44 -1.23 14.31
N PHE A 34 -30.24 -1.76 14.53
CA PHE A 34 -29.73 -2.18 15.83
C PHE A 34 -28.22 -2.33 15.77
N THR A 35 -27.60 -2.30 16.95
CA THR A 35 -26.19 -2.58 17.20
C THR A 35 -26.09 -3.50 18.41
N HIS A 36 -25.39 -4.62 18.27
CA HIS A 36 -25.26 -5.61 19.33
C HIS A 36 -23.84 -6.15 19.43
N THR A 37 -23.55 -6.74 20.59
CA THR A 37 -22.32 -7.47 20.85
C THR A 37 -22.61 -8.81 21.52
N ASP A 38 -21.66 -9.72 21.49
CA ASP A 38 -21.78 -10.96 22.26
C ASP A 38 -21.41 -10.72 23.73
N ALA A 39 -21.74 -11.68 24.59
CA ALA A 39 -21.51 -11.56 26.03
C ALA A 39 -20.03 -11.31 26.41
N LYS A 40 -19.10 -11.69 25.53
CA LYS A 40 -17.65 -11.49 25.72
C LYS A 40 -17.11 -10.21 25.07
N GLN A 41 -17.94 -9.46 24.35
CA GLN A 41 -17.54 -8.28 23.58
C GLN A 41 -16.43 -8.57 22.54
N GLU A 42 -16.36 -9.81 22.06
CA GLU A 42 -15.38 -10.25 21.05
C GLU A 42 -15.90 -9.96 19.65
N THR A 43 -17.21 -9.99 19.44
CA THR A 43 -17.83 -9.72 18.15
C THR A 43 -18.95 -8.71 18.29
N ILE A 44 -18.97 -7.74 17.38
CA ILE A 44 -20.04 -6.77 17.23
C ILE A 44 -20.74 -6.99 15.89
N TRP A 45 -22.03 -6.74 15.85
CA TRP A 45 -22.80 -6.83 14.62
C TRP A 45 -23.94 -5.82 14.61
N ALA A 46 -24.34 -5.43 13.41
CA ALA A 46 -25.38 -4.43 13.21
C ALA A 46 -26.07 -4.59 11.86
N GLU A 47 -27.29 -4.06 11.79
CA GLU A 47 -28.04 -3.91 10.55
C GLU A 47 -28.24 -2.44 10.20
N TYR A 48 -27.86 -2.06 9.00
CA TYR A 48 -28.01 -0.71 8.45
C TYR A 48 -29.06 -0.72 7.34
N ARG A 49 -30.01 0.23 7.40
CA ARG A 49 -31.00 0.39 6.33
C ARG A 49 -30.43 1.29 5.22
N ASN A 50 -30.12 0.70 4.07
CA ASN A 50 -29.67 1.44 2.89
C ASN A 50 -30.86 1.97 2.06
N THR A 51 -30.57 2.88 1.13
CA THR A 51 -31.53 3.36 0.13
C THR A 51 -32.16 2.20 -0.64
N GLY A 52 -33.50 2.22 -0.80
CA GLY A 52 -34.24 1.17 -1.51
C GLY A 52 -34.56 -0.08 -0.68
N ALA A 53 -34.73 0.07 0.65
CA ALA A 53 -35.10 -0.99 1.60
C ALA A 53 -34.10 -2.16 1.74
N LYS A 54 -32.93 -2.09 1.10
CA LYS A 54 -31.87 -3.10 1.26
C LYS A 54 -31.24 -3.02 2.65
N ILE A 55 -31.29 -4.11 3.40
CA ILE A 55 -30.62 -4.23 4.70
C ILE A 55 -29.16 -4.65 4.48
N ILE A 56 -28.24 -3.86 5.03
CA ILE A 56 -26.81 -4.15 5.05
C ILE A 56 -26.47 -4.74 6.41
N ARG A 57 -25.92 -5.94 6.41
CA ARG A 57 -25.43 -6.63 7.61
C ARG A 57 -23.93 -6.45 7.72
N VAL A 58 -23.48 -6.09 8.91
CA VAL A 58 -22.07 -5.89 9.22
C VAL A 58 -21.74 -6.71 10.46
N THR A 59 -20.65 -7.48 10.41
CA THR A 59 -20.07 -8.17 11.57
C THR A 59 -18.60 -7.79 11.64
N ILE A 60 -18.10 -7.56 12.86
CA ILE A 60 -16.71 -7.22 13.11
C ILE A 60 -16.25 -7.92 14.38
N THR A 61 -15.05 -8.49 14.36
CA THR A 61 -14.27 -8.84 15.55
C THR A 61 -13.27 -7.71 15.78
N PRO A 62 -13.53 -6.76 16.71
CA PRO A 62 -12.70 -5.56 16.83
C PRO A 62 -11.24 -5.85 17.18
N GLN A 63 -10.98 -6.97 17.87
CA GLN A 63 -9.64 -7.36 18.29
C GLN A 63 -8.76 -7.96 17.19
N THR A 64 -9.33 -8.37 16.05
CA THR A 64 -8.57 -8.92 14.90
C THR A 64 -8.83 -8.13 13.60
N LEU A 65 -9.74 -7.15 13.66
CA LEU A 65 -10.38 -6.49 12.50
C LEU A 65 -10.84 -7.48 11.41
N ASP A 66 -11.29 -8.64 11.84
CA ASP A 66 -12.02 -9.54 10.99
C ASP A 66 -13.42 -9.01 10.79
N TYR A 67 -13.83 -8.75 9.54
CA TYR A 67 -15.17 -8.26 9.27
C TYR A 67 -15.83 -8.91 8.06
N THR A 68 -17.15 -8.74 7.98
CA THR A 68 -17.95 -8.95 6.76
C THR A 68 -18.98 -7.84 6.62
N CYS A 69 -19.32 -7.48 5.39
CA CYS A 69 -20.34 -6.49 5.08
C CYS A 69 -21.07 -6.85 3.79
N SER A 70 -22.40 -6.88 3.81
CA SER A 70 -23.22 -7.25 2.63
C SER A 70 -23.45 -6.14 1.59
N CYS A 71 -22.73 -5.00 1.71
CA CYS A 71 -22.95 -3.80 0.88
C CYS A 71 -22.47 -3.92 -0.59
N GLY A 72 -21.66 -4.92 -0.93
CA GLY A 72 -21.11 -5.11 -2.29
C GLY A 72 -19.97 -4.17 -2.68
N SER A 73 -19.46 -3.36 -1.75
CA SER A 73 -18.29 -2.50 -1.98
C SER A 73 -17.03 -3.33 -2.23
N ARG A 74 -16.25 -2.94 -3.25
CA ARG A 74 -14.88 -3.46 -3.49
C ARG A 74 -13.80 -2.74 -2.66
N LYS A 75 -14.17 -1.66 -1.96
CA LYS A 75 -13.31 -0.96 -1.00
C LYS A 75 -13.37 -1.66 0.36
N ALA A 76 -12.20 -1.93 0.93
CA ALA A 76 -12.00 -2.71 2.14
C ALA A 76 -11.02 -1.97 3.07
N PRO A 77 -11.43 -1.62 4.31
CA PRO A 77 -12.79 -1.62 4.83
C PRO A 77 -13.75 -0.75 4.03
N CYS A 78 -15.04 -1.11 4.01
CA CYS A 78 -16.07 -0.24 3.47
C CYS A 78 -16.51 0.79 4.54
N ASN A 79 -17.19 1.84 4.10
CA ASN A 79 -17.73 2.88 4.99
C ASN A 79 -18.63 2.34 6.11
N HIS A 80 -19.41 1.27 5.90
CA HIS A 80 -20.23 0.65 6.95
C HIS A 80 -19.39 -0.02 8.04
N VAL A 81 -18.29 -0.67 7.66
CA VAL A 81 -17.36 -1.30 8.61
C VAL A 81 -16.66 -0.22 9.44
N LEU A 82 -16.18 0.85 8.79
CA LEU A 82 -15.61 2.01 9.48
C LEU A 82 -16.60 2.66 10.45
N ALA A 83 -17.85 2.82 10.02
CA ALA A 83 -18.90 3.44 10.83
C ALA A 83 -19.27 2.61 12.07
N LEU A 84 -19.38 1.28 11.94
CA LEU A 84 -19.68 0.42 13.06
C LEU A 84 -18.52 0.35 14.06
N LEU A 85 -17.27 0.30 13.58
CA LEU A 85 -16.09 0.41 14.45
C LEU A 85 -16.03 1.75 15.18
N LEU A 86 -16.38 2.84 14.49
CA LEU A 86 -16.38 4.17 15.10
C LEU A 86 -17.44 4.28 16.19
N LEU A 87 -18.66 3.78 15.94
CA LEU A 87 -19.71 3.69 16.96
C LEU A 87 -19.28 2.85 18.17
N TRP A 88 -18.60 1.73 17.93
CA TRP A 88 -18.09 0.88 19.00
C TRP A 88 -17.04 1.60 19.87
N ALA A 89 -16.16 2.39 19.26
CA ALA A 89 -15.13 3.14 19.98
C ALA A 89 -15.67 4.35 20.74
N GLU A 90 -16.58 5.11 20.12
CA GLU A 90 -17.08 6.38 20.69
C GLU A 90 -18.29 6.20 21.61
N GLN A 91 -19.13 5.20 21.33
CA GLN A 91 -20.42 4.99 22.02
C GLN A 91 -20.62 3.52 22.40
N PRO A 92 -19.70 2.87 23.15
CA PRO A 92 -19.82 1.45 23.47
C PRO A 92 -21.12 1.08 24.21
N SER A 93 -21.74 2.04 24.90
CA SER A 93 -22.99 1.84 25.65
C SER A 93 -24.22 1.54 24.80
N ILE A 94 -24.19 1.76 23.47
CA ILE A 94 -25.32 1.44 22.58
C ILE A 94 -25.31 -0.03 22.11
N PHE A 95 -24.25 -0.77 22.45
CA PHE A 95 -24.08 -2.17 22.04
C PHE A 95 -24.54 -3.09 23.17
N ASP A 96 -25.83 -3.39 23.18
CA ASP A 96 -26.37 -4.35 24.14
C ASP A 96 -25.94 -5.77 23.79
N ALA A 97 -25.68 -6.56 24.82
CA ALA A 97 -25.40 -7.98 24.66
C ALA A 97 -26.64 -8.71 24.14
N ALA A 98 -26.49 -9.44 23.03
CA ALA A 98 -27.59 -10.20 22.44
C ALA A 98 -27.14 -11.61 22.01
N PRO A 99 -28.06 -12.58 21.89
CA PRO A 99 -27.75 -13.89 21.32
C PRO A 99 -27.24 -13.72 19.88
N LEU A 100 -26.24 -14.53 19.50
CA LEU A 100 -25.71 -14.49 18.14
C LEU A 100 -26.81 -14.82 17.12
N PRO A 101 -27.07 -13.94 16.14
CA PRO A 101 -27.89 -14.29 14.99
C PRO A 101 -27.24 -15.39 14.16
N ALA A 102 -28.05 -16.22 13.50
CA ALA A 102 -27.56 -17.33 12.68
C ALA A 102 -26.51 -16.89 11.64
N TRP A 103 -26.68 -15.72 11.01
CA TRP A 103 -25.74 -15.21 10.00
C TRP A 103 -24.39 -14.78 10.59
N VAL A 104 -24.34 -14.34 11.85
CA VAL A 104 -23.10 -14.04 12.58
C VAL A 104 -22.41 -15.34 12.98
N GLN A 105 -23.20 -16.33 13.41
CA GLN A 105 -22.69 -17.65 13.78
C GLN A 105 -22.08 -18.38 12.58
N THR A 106 -22.79 -18.44 11.44
CA THR A 106 -22.24 -19.00 10.19
C THR A 106 -20.93 -18.34 9.79
N TRP A 107 -20.82 -17.02 9.91
CA TRP A 107 -19.59 -16.30 9.59
C TRP A 107 -18.44 -16.64 10.54
N ARG A 108 -18.73 -16.80 11.84
CA ARG A 108 -17.74 -17.19 12.86
C ARG A 108 -17.25 -18.61 12.62
N ASP A 109 -18.16 -19.54 12.34
CA ASP A 109 -17.84 -20.95 12.10
C ASP A 109 -16.99 -21.15 10.84
N GLN A 110 -17.25 -20.37 9.78
CA GLN A 110 -16.44 -20.36 8.56
C GLN A 110 -15.02 -19.82 8.76
N ARG A 111 -14.73 -19.18 9.90
CA ARG A 111 -13.43 -18.58 10.23
C ARG A 111 -12.69 -19.28 11.35
N GLN A 112 -13.23 -20.33 11.96
CA GLN A 112 -12.40 -21.20 12.78
C GLN A 112 -11.26 -21.72 11.89
N PRO A 113 -9.99 -21.47 12.26
CA PRO A 113 -8.89 -21.74 11.37
C PRO A 113 -8.81 -23.26 11.11
N PRO A 114 -8.74 -23.74 9.86
CA PRO A 114 -7.88 -24.89 9.62
C PRO A 114 -6.49 -24.51 10.13
N GLN A 115 -5.82 -25.45 10.81
CA GLN A 115 -4.43 -25.29 11.27
C GLN A 115 -3.63 -24.54 10.22
N SER A 116 -3.00 -23.44 10.65
CA SER A 116 -2.30 -22.47 9.82
C SER A 116 -1.64 -23.14 8.60
N PRO A 117 -1.99 -22.77 7.37
CA PRO A 117 -1.16 -23.17 6.24
C PRO A 117 0.19 -22.53 6.48
N SER A 118 1.19 -23.37 6.74
CA SER A 118 2.60 -23.00 6.81
C SER A 118 2.87 -22.04 5.65
N THR A 119 3.29 -20.82 5.97
CA THR A 119 3.91 -19.93 5.00
C THR A 119 4.90 -20.79 4.23
N PRO A 120 4.80 -20.94 2.89
CA PRO A 120 5.79 -21.71 2.17
C PRO A 120 7.12 -21.01 2.38
N GLN A 121 7.93 -21.55 3.29
CA GLN A 121 9.34 -21.30 3.36
C GLN A 121 9.86 -21.79 2.02
N ILE A 122 10.01 -20.86 1.07
CA ILE A 122 10.84 -21.10 -0.10
C ILE A 122 12.25 -21.18 0.47
N THR A 123 12.66 -22.39 0.84
CA THR A 123 14.02 -22.74 1.21
C THR A 123 14.87 -22.75 -0.07
N SER A 124 15.00 -21.59 -0.73
CA SER A 124 16.09 -21.40 -1.67
C SER A 124 17.36 -21.21 -0.87
N SER A 125 18.40 -21.94 -1.23
CA SER A 125 19.72 -21.81 -0.61
C SER A 125 20.26 -20.39 -0.82
N ALA A 126 21.16 -19.92 0.06
CA ALA A 126 21.78 -18.61 -0.08
C ALA A 126 22.51 -18.44 -1.43
N THR A 127 23.07 -19.53 -1.96
CA THR A 127 23.73 -19.58 -3.28
C THR A 127 22.74 -19.41 -4.43
N ASP A 128 21.58 -20.08 -4.41
CA ASP A 128 20.55 -19.92 -5.45
C ASP A 128 19.99 -18.49 -5.48
N ARG A 129 19.94 -17.83 -4.31
CA ARG A 129 19.52 -16.42 -4.19
C ARG A 129 20.55 -15.48 -4.78
N ALA A 130 21.84 -15.68 -4.48
CA ALA A 130 22.93 -14.86 -5.00
C ALA A 130 22.98 -14.92 -6.54
N ASP A 131 22.88 -16.10 -7.13
CA ASP A 131 22.88 -16.29 -8.59
C ASP A 131 21.65 -15.64 -9.26
N SER A 132 20.48 -15.74 -8.61
CA SER A 132 19.25 -15.07 -9.08
C SER A 132 19.38 -13.54 -9.01
N ASP A 133 19.98 -13.01 -7.95
CA ASP A 133 20.16 -11.58 -7.73
C ASP A 133 21.20 -10.98 -8.69
N GLU A 134 22.29 -11.68 -8.95
CA GLU A 134 23.29 -11.27 -9.94
C GLU A 134 22.69 -11.23 -11.35
N ARG A 135 21.95 -12.27 -11.74
CA ARG A 135 21.23 -12.29 -13.03
C ARG A 135 20.22 -11.15 -13.11
N ARG A 136 19.51 -10.85 -12.03
CA ARG A 136 18.56 -9.74 -11.98
C ARG A 136 19.23 -8.38 -12.10
N LEU A 137 20.36 -8.19 -11.41
CA LEU A 137 21.17 -6.99 -11.52
C LEU A 137 21.66 -6.80 -12.95
N HIS A 138 22.16 -7.86 -13.59
CA HIS A 138 22.60 -7.82 -14.99
C HIS A 138 21.49 -7.38 -15.94
N ASN A 139 20.30 -8.00 -15.85
CA ASN A 139 19.14 -7.63 -16.66
C ASN A 139 18.73 -6.17 -16.44
N THR A 140 18.70 -5.75 -15.17
CA THR A 140 18.35 -4.37 -14.77
C THR A 140 19.33 -3.38 -15.39
N LEU A 141 20.64 -3.61 -15.27
CA LEU A 141 21.68 -2.76 -15.85
C LEU A 141 21.56 -2.67 -17.37
N SER A 142 21.25 -3.77 -18.05
CA SER A 142 21.02 -3.76 -19.50
C SER A 142 19.85 -2.85 -19.87
N GLY A 143 18.70 -3.00 -19.20
CA GLY A 143 17.53 -2.15 -19.44
C GLY A 143 17.79 -0.68 -19.12
N LEU A 144 18.56 -0.38 -18.08
CA LEU A 144 18.91 1.00 -17.72
C LEU A 144 19.84 1.68 -18.73
N ARG A 145 20.72 0.94 -19.40
CA ARG A 145 21.54 1.46 -20.51
C ARG A 145 20.68 1.84 -21.72
N GLU A 146 19.71 0.99 -22.08
CA GLU A 146 18.74 1.33 -23.13
C GLU A 146 17.92 2.57 -22.76
N LEU A 147 17.49 2.66 -21.50
CA LEU A 147 16.78 3.83 -20.97
C LEU A 147 17.65 5.09 -21.04
N GLN A 148 18.94 5.00 -20.71
CA GLN A 148 19.87 6.13 -20.77
C GLN A 148 20.00 6.69 -22.19
N LEU A 149 20.16 5.83 -23.19
CA LEU A 149 20.21 6.23 -24.59
C LEU A 149 18.90 6.92 -25.00
N TRP A 150 17.76 6.34 -24.61
CA TRP A 150 16.45 6.90 -24.89
C TRP A 150 16.22 8.27 -24.23
N LEU A 151 16.70 8.46 -22.99
CA LEU A 151 16.68 9.77 -22.32
C LEU A 151 17.57 10.79 -23.03
N GLN A 152 18.76 10.39 -23.48
CA GLN A 152 19.65 11.28 -24.23
C GLN A 152 19.02 11.70 -25.56
N ASP A 153 18.38 10.79 -26.28
CA ASP A 153 17.68 11.09 -27.53
C ASP A 153 16.49 12.02 -27.31
N MET A 154 15.78 11.85 -26.20
CA MET A 154 14.72 12.76 -25.78
C MET A 154 15.25 14.18 -25.53
N VAL A 155 16.39 14.32 -24.83
CA VAL A 155 17.02 15.63 -24.59
C VAL A 155 17.53 16.24 -25.90
N ARG A 156 18.18 15.46 -26.77
CA ARG A 156 18.66 15.91 -28.09
C ARG A 156 17.53 16.41 -28.98
N GLY A 157 16.37 15.73 -28.96
CA GLY A 157 15.18 16.13 -29.69
C GLY A 157 14.42 17.32 -29.08
N GLY A 158 14.72 17.69 -27.84
CA GLY A 158 14.03 18.72 -27.08
C GLY A 158 12.65 18.29 -26.57
N PHE A 159 12.27 18.77 -25.38
CA PHE A 159 11.02 18.33 -24.74
C PHE A 159 9.75 18.74 -25.50
N GLY A 160 9.76 19.84 -26.26
CA GLY A 160 8.61 20.23 -27.09
C GLY A 160 8.21 19.18 -28.13
N ALA A 161 9.17 18.37 -28.61
CA ALA A 161 8.88 17.28 -29.54
C ALA A 161 8.11 16.12 -28.89
N LEU A 162 7.98 16.09 -27.56
CA LEU A 162 7.26 15.05 -26.83
C LEU A 162 5.74 15.24 -26.86
N GLU A 163 5.27 16.46 -27.12
CA GLU A 163 3.83 16.79 -27.19
C GLU A 163 3.12 15.95 -28.25
N THR A 164 3.82 15.65 -29.35
CA THR A 164 3.30 14.89 -30.48
C THR A 164 3.64 13.41 -30.43
N LYS A 165 4.38 12.95 -29.41
CA LYS A 165 4.77 11.54 -29.33
C LYS A 165 3.55 10.67 -29.01
N PRO A 166 3.32 9.61 -29.81
CA PRO A 166 2.22 8.69 -29.58
C PRO A 166 2.44 7.87 -28.30
N LYS A 167 1.35 7.32 -27.74
CA LYS A 167 1.36 6.53 -26.50
C LYS A 167 2.38 5.36 -26.54
N ASN A 168 2.51 4.70 -27.69
CA ASN A 168 3.42 3.57 -27.90
C ASN A 168 4.92 3.96 -27.74
N TYR A 169 5.28 5.23 -27.93
CA TYR A 169 6.64 5.72 -27.66
C TYR A 169 7.04 5.49 -26.20
N TRP A 170 6.12 5.74 -25.27
CA TRP A 170 6.32 5.51 -23.84
C TRP A 170 6.10 4.05 -23.44
N GLU A 171 5.10 3.38 -24.03
CA GLU A 171 4.78 1.99 -23.69
C GLU A 171 5.87 1.01 -24.13
N SER A 172 6.52 1.25 -25.26
CA SER A 172 7.61 0.40 -25.74
C SER A 172 8.80 0.37 -24.78
N MET A 173 9.28 1.54 -24.33
CA MET A 173 10.35 1.62 -23.34
C MET A 173 9.88 1.08 -21.97
N SER A 174 8.65 1.38 -21.57
CA SER A 174 8.05 0.83 -20.35
C SER A 174 8.06 -0.71 -20.31
N ASN A 175 7.71 -1.35 -21.42
CA ASN A 175 7.70 -2.81 -21.51
C ASN A 175 9.12 -3.39 -21.47
N ARG A 176 10.09 -2.77 -22.16
CA ARG A 176 11.51 -3.16 -22.08
C ARG A 176 12.04 -3.12 -20.65
N LEU A 177 11.67 -2.09 -19.87
CA LEU A 177 12.05 -2.01 -18.46
C LEU A 177 11.40 -3.09 -17.60
N VAL A 178 10.17 -3.49 -17.90
CA VAL A 178 9.52 -4.63 -17.22
C VAL A 178 10.27 -5.93 -17.53
N ASP A 179 10.63 -6.16 -18.79
CA ASP A 179 11.40 -7.32 -19.23
C ASP A 179 12.80 -7.35 -18.60
N ALA A 180 13.41 -6.17 -18.44
CA ALA A 180 14.67 -5.95 -17.73
C ALA A 180 14.54 -6.00 -16.20
N GLN A 181 13.38 -6.38 -15.65
CA GLN A 181 13.11 -6.50 -14.21
C GLN A 181 13.16 -5.17 -13.41
N ALA A 182 13.07 -4.03 -14.10
CA ALA A 182 12.94 -2.66 -13.58
C ALA A 182 11.49 -2.14 -13.69
N GLY A 183 10.52 -2.97 -13.33
CA GLY A 183 9.11 -2.72 -13.61
C GLY A 183 8.53 -1.46 -12.96
N ALA A 184 9.07 -1.00 -11.81
CA ALA A 184 8.62 0.24 -11.18
C ALA A 184 8.92 1.46 -12.05
N LEU A 185 10.13 1.55 -12.61
CA LEU A 185 10.50 2.57 -13.59
C LEU A 185 9.65 2.49 -14.86
N GLY A 186 9.35 1.27 -15.32
CA GLY A 186 8.45 1.05 -16.44
C GLY A 186 7.06 1.66 -16.19
N ARG A 187 6.49 1.50 -14.99
CA ARG A 187 5.21 2.11 -14.60
C ARG A 187 5.32 3.63 -14.48
N GLU A 188 6.40 4.14 -13.88
CA GLU A 188 6.66 5.58 -13.80
C GLU A 188 6.71 6.23 -15.20
N LEU A 189 7.38 5.63 -16.17
CA LEU A 189 7.42 6.14 -17.55
C LEU A 189 6.03 6.19 -18.19
N LYS A 190 5.16 5.20 -17.93
CA LYS A 190 3.76 5.24 -18.40
C LYS A 190 3.01 6.42 -17.79
N THR A 191 3.20 6.68 -16.50
CA THR A 191 2.61 7.84 -15.81
C THR A 191 3.15 9.16 -16.36
N ILE A 192 4.45 9.25 -16.63
CA ILE A 192 5.08 10.42 -17.26
C ILE A 192 4.51 10.66 -18.65
N GLY A 193 4.41 9.62 -19.49
CA GLY A 193 3.84 9.74 -20.84
C GLY A 193 2.39 10.22 -20.80
N ALA A 194 1.56 9.65 -19.93
CA ALA A 194 0.18 10.09 -19.74
C ALA A 194 0.09 11.56 -19.26
N PHE A 195 1.00 11.97 -18.36
CA PHE A 195 1.10 13.35 -17.91
C PHE A 195 1.44 14.31 -19.06
N VAL A 196 2.46 14.00 -19.86
CA VAL A 196 2.88 14.81 -21.02
C VAL A 196 1.75 14.91 -22.05
N THR A 197 1.10 13.80 -22.40
CA THR A 197 -0.01 13.80 -23.37
C THR A 197 -1.18 14.68 -22.90
N LEU A 198 -1.51 14.64 -21.60
CA LEU A 198 -2.58 15.48 -21.06
C LEU A 198 -2.17 16.96 -21.03
N ALA A 199 -0.96 17.26 -20.57
CA ALA A 199 -0.45 18.63 -20.50
C ALA A 199 -0.37 19.28 -21.89
N ALA A 200 0.16 18.57 -22.89
CA ALA A 200 0.22 19.01 -24.29
C ALA A 200 -1.17 19.29 -24.88
N ALA A 201 -2.19 18.54 -24.45
CA ALA A 201 -3.58 18.76 -24.86
C ALA A 201 -4.28 19.90 -24.10
N GLY A 202 -3.55 20.65 -23.25
CA GLY A 202 -4.10 21.70 -22.39
C GLY A 202 -5.02 21.17 -21.28
N LYS A 203 -4.94 19.88 -20.96
CA LYS A 203 -5.83 19.20 -20.01
C LYS A 203 -5.09 18.85 -18.72
N THR A 204 -5.70 19.09 -17.57
CA THR A 204 -5.19 18.60 -16.28
C THR A 204 -5.83 17.24 -15.92
N PRO A 205 -5.08 16.31 -15.30
CA PRO A 205 -5.68 15.11 -14.72
C PRO A 205 -6.74 15.50 -13.69
N LYS A 206 -7.93 14.88 -13.74
CA LYS A 206 -9.04 15.13 -12.80
C LYS A 206 -8.66 14.97 -11.31
N ALA A 207 -7.57 14.26 -11.01
CA ALA A 207 -7.09 14.04 -9.65
C ALA A 207 -6.28 15.22 -9.06
N VAL A 208 -5.91 16.23 -9.87
CA VAL A 208 -5.14 17.39 -9.41
C VAL A 208 -5.98 18.64 -9.60
N VAL A 209 -6.92 18.84 -8.67
CA VAL A 209 -8.00 19.85 -8.77
C VAL A 209 -7.49 21.28 -8.49
N HIS A 210 -6.25 21.48 -8.02
CA HIS A 210 -5.84 22.75 -7.42
C HIS A 210 -4.68 23.50 -8.10
N GLU A 211 -4.35 23.22 -9.36
CA GLU A 211 -3.29 23.99 -10.03
C GLU A 211 -3.58 24.14 -11.53
N LYS A 212 -4.22 25.25 -11.93
CA LYS A 212 -4.19 25.74 -13.33
C LYS A 212 -2.74 25.98 -13.82
N GLN A 213 -1.80 26.11 -12.89
CA GLN A 213 -0.37 26.30 -13.11
C GLN A 213 0.35 25.04 -13.64
N LEU A 214 -0.22 23.84 -13.45
CA LEU A 214 0.35 22.56 -13.91
C LEU A 214 0.54 22.45 -15.43
N VAL A 215 -0.31 23.12 -16.21
CA VAL A 215 -0.28 23.01 -17.68
C VAL A 215 0.86 23.83 -18.27
N ASN A 216 1.27 24.94 -17.65
CA ASN A 216 2.31 25.81 -18.22
C ASN A 216 3.74 25.42 -17.80
N GLU A 217 3.89 24.66 -16.72
CA GLU A 217 5.20 24.25 -16.17
C GLU A 217 5.52 22.76 -16.40
N TRP A 218 4.75 22.09 -17.26
CA TRP A 218 4.93 20.67 -17.52
C TRP A 218 6.35 20.28 -17.99
N PRO A 219 7.10 21.10 -18.76
CA PRO A 219 8.48 20.76 -19.14
C PRO A 219 9.42 20.74 -17.94
N GLN A 220 9.26 21.65 -16.98
CA GLN A 220 10.07 21.71 -15.75
C GLN A 220 9.76 20.51 -14.84
N LYS A 221 8.48 20.15 -14.71
CA LYS A 221 8.03 18.97 -13.96
C LYS A 221 8.50 17.67 -14.63
N LEU A 222 8.50 17.62 -15.96
CA LEU A 222 9.07 16.51 -16.72
C LEU A 222 10.58 16.40 -16.46
N LEU A 223 11.33 17.49 -16.63
CA LEU A 223 12.78 17.51 -16.43
C LEU A 223 13.17 17.03 -15.03
N SER A 224 12.42 17.43 -14.00
CA SER A 224 12.65 16.96 -12.63
C SER A 224 12.49 15.44 -12.50
N LYS A 225 11.47 14.86 -13.15
CA LYS A 225 11.25 13.40 -13.15
C LYS A 225 12.32 12.66 -13.95
N LEU A 226 12.69 13.16 -15.13
CA LEU A 226 13.73 12.55 -15.95
C LEU A 226 15.12 12.66 -15.30
N GLY A 227 15.40 13.78 -14.63
CA GLY A 227 16.63 13.98 -13.85
C GLY A 227 16.73 12.96 -12.72
N ARG A 228 15.64 12.68 -12.01
CA ARG A 228 15.59 11.61 -11.01
C ARG A 228 15.91 10.24 -11.62
N ILE A 229 15.29 9.91 -12.75
CA ILE A 229 15.55 8.65 -13.45
C ILE A 229 17.02 8.57 -13.89
N HIS A 230 17.59 9.67 -14.39
CA HIS A 230 19.00 9.74 -14.76
C HIS A 230 19.91 9.49 -13.55
N LEU A 231 19.64 10.10 -12.40
CA LEU A 231 20.39 9.85 -11.16
C LEU A 231 20.32 8.38 -10.72
N LEU A 232 19.15 7.74 -10.87
CA LEU A 232 19.02 6.30 -10.61
C LEU A 232 19.90 5.48 -11.55
N ILE A 233 19.91 5.78 -12.84
CA ILE A 233 20.79 5.11 -13.81
C ILE A 233 22.26 5.25 -13.40
N GLN A 234 22.70 6.47 -13.05
CA GLN A 234 24.08 6.73 -12.60
C GLN A 234 24.42 5.97 -11.31
N GLY A 235 23.47 5.85 -10.37
CA GLY A 235 23.64 5.03 -9.17
C GLY A 235 23.85 3.55 -9.51
N PHE A 236 23.08 3.01 -10.45
CA PHE A 236 23.23 1.62 -10.90
C PHE A 236 24.54 1.38 -11.66
N GLU A 237 25.05 2.34 -12.43
CA GLU A 237 26.36 2.21 -13.07
C GLU A 237 27.49 2.01 -12.04
N GLN A 238 27.34 2.56 -10.84
CA GLN A 238 28.30 2.48 -9.74
C GLN A 238 27.86 1.51 -8.64
N PHE A 239 26.86 0.66 -8.90
CA PHE A 239 26.12 -0.11 -7.89
C PHE A 239 27.04 -0.83 -6.88
N ASN A 240 28.04 -1.56 -7.36
CA ASN A 240 28.94 -2.36 -6.53
C ASN A 240 29.89 -1.52 -5.65
N ALA A 241 30.13 -0.26 -5.99
CA ALA A 241 30.98 0.65 -5.23
C ALA A 241 30.21 1.44 -4.16
N LEU A 242 28.88 1.46 -4.24
CA LEU A 242 28.03 2.20 -3.32
C LEU A 242 27.86 1.47 -1.98
N PRO A 243 27.62 2.21 -0.87
CA PRO A 243 27.23 1.61 0.40
C PRO A 243 26.01 0.71 0.24
N ARG A 244 25.93 -0.38 1.02
CA ARG A 244 24.83 -1.35 0.92
C ARG A 244 23.45 -0.75 1.14
N GLN A 245 23.33 0.21 2.04
CA GLN A 245 22.08 0.96 2.25
C GLN A 245 21.63 1.62 0.94
N THR A 246 22.55 2.29 0.25
CA THR A 246 22.27 2.90 -1.06
C THR A 246 21.98 1.85 -2.14
N GLN A 247 22.64 0.69 -2.11
CA GLN A 247 22.31 -0.42 -3.01
C GLN A 247 20.87 -0.91 -2.77
N THR A 248 20.44 -1.03 -1.51
CA THR A 248 19.07 -1.37 -1.14
C THR A 248 18.08 -0.31 -1.62
N ASP A 249 18.37 0.97 -1.43
CA ASP A 249 17.54 2.07 -1.93
C ASP A 249 17.38 2.03 -3.46
N LEU A 250 18.47 1.77 -4.19
CA LEU A 250 18.46 1.64 -5.64
C LEU A 250 17.60 0.44 -6.09
N ARG A 251 17.74 -0.72 -5.42
CA ARG A 251 16.91 -1.89 -5.68
C ARG A 251 15.43 -1.57 -5.45
N GLU A 252 15.07 -0.94 -4.34
CA GLU A 252 13.68 -0.58 -4.07
C GLU A 252 13.13 0.37 -5.16
N ALA A 253 13.93 1.36 -5.57
CA ALA A 253 13.54 2.35 -6.58
C ALA A 253 13.16 1.74 -7.93
N VAL A 254 13.74 0.59 -8.31
CA VAL A 254 13.39 -0.13 -9.55
C VAL A 254 12.31 -1.20 -9.35
N GLY A 255 11.79 -1.36 -8.12
CA GLY A 255 10.82 -2.38 -7.76
C GLY A 255 11.43 -3.75 -7.47
N TRP A 256 12.73 -3.78 -7.15
CA TRP A 256 13.40 -4.95 -6.60
C TRP A 256 13.28 -4.91 -5.08
N LEU A 257 12.26 -5.58 -4.56
CA LEU A 257 12.09 -5.76 -3.12
C LEU A 257 13.03 -6.85 -2.63
N ASN A 258 13.99 -6.48 -1.77
CA ASN A 258 14.83 -7.45 -1.07
C ASN A 258 13.95 -8.24 -0.10
N ARG A 259 14.13 -9.57 -0.07
CA ARG A 259 13.58 -10.39 1.01
C ARG A 259 14.61 -10.40 2.12
N ILE A 260 14.31 -9.73 3.23
CA ILE A 260 15.14 -9.77 4.42
C ILE A 260 15.05 -11.18 5.01
N SER A 261 16.19 -11.86 5.13
CA SER A 261 16.28 -13.18 5.77
C SER A 261 16.99 -13.01 7.12
N PRO A 262 16.51 -13.62 8.21
CA PRO A 262 17.21 -13.60 9.50
C PRO A 262 18.59 -14.28 9.41
N ASP A 263 18.77 -15.19 8.44
CA ASP A 263 20.03 -15.89 8.18
C ASP A 263 21.04 -15.06 7.35
N ASP A 264 20.67 -13.85 6.91
CA ASP A 264 21.61 -13.00 6.19
C ASP A 264 22.67 -12.50 7.18
N ALA A 265 23.94 -12.85 6.94
CA ALA A 265 25.08 -12.54 7.81
C ALA A 265 25.33 -11.04 8.10
N HIS A 266 24.58 -10.18 7.41
CA HIS A 266 24.68 -8.72 7.50
C HIS A 266 23.37 -8.07 7.94
N SER A 267 22.39 -8.88 8.33
CA SER A 267 21.16 -8.37 8.90
C SER A 267 21.43 -7.81 10.30
N GLU A 268 20.85 -6.65 10.59
CA GLU A 268 20.90 -6.06 11.92
C GLU A 268 19.53 -6.16 12.55
N THR A 269 19.48 -6.71 13.75
CA THR A 269 18.25 -6.87 14.49
C THR A 269 18.15 -5.81 15.57
N VAL A 270 17.03 -5.08 15.59
CA VAL A 270 16.79 -3.95 16.49
C VAL A 270 15.46 -4.14 17.21
N CYS A 271 15.50 -4.26 18.53
CA CYS A 271 14.33 -4.17 19.39
C CYS A 271 14.06 -2.69 19.75
N ASP A 272 12.84 -2.22 19.53
CA ASP A 272 12.40 -0.88 19.93
C ASP A 272 10.88 -0.85 20.12
N HIS A 273 10.39 0.26 20.66
CA HIS A 273 9.01 0.71 20.57
C HIS A 273 8.83 1.48 19.25
N TRP A 274 8.18 0.83 18.30
CA TRP A 274 8.00 1.36 16.95
C TRP A 274 6.66 2.10 16.85
N LEU A 275 6.74 3.42 16.67
CA LEU A 275 5.56 4.24 16.37
C LEU A 275 5.24 4.13 14.88
N VAL A 276 4.03 3.70 14.54
CA VAL A 276 3.56 3.60 13.16
C VAL A 276 3.19 4.99 12.64
N MET A 277 4.06 5.58 11.84
CA MET A 277 3.94 6.97 11.39
C MET A 277 3.00 7.15 10.20
N GLY A 278 2.90 6.14 9.34
CA GLY A 278 2.13 6.27 8.11
C GLY A 278 2.00 4.95 7.36
N LYS A 279 0.99 4.89 6.49
CA LYS A 279 0.70 3.74 5.66
C LYS A 279 0.15 4.18 4.32
N VAL A 280 0.67 3.60 3.24
CA VAL A 280 0.19 3.82 1.87
C VAL A 280 0.02 2.47 1.20
N VAL A 281 -1.11 2.30 0.51
CA VAL A 281 -1.39 1.11 -0.31
C VAL A 281 -1.46 1.53 -1.76
N THR A 282 -0.55 1.01 -2.60
CA THR A 282 -0.58 1.19 -4.06
C THR A 282 -1.13 -0.05 -4.75
N ASP A 283 -1.85 0.16 -5.85
CA ASP A 283 -2.32 -0.93 -6.71
C ASP A 283 -1.26 -1.20 -7.80
N GLU A 284 -0.66 -2.39 -7.76
CA GLU A 284 0.35 -2.84 -8.73
C GLU A 284 -0.28 -3.78 -9.79
N GLY A 285 -1.60 -3.76 -9.92
CA GLY A 285 -2.39 -4.53 -10.89
C GLY A 285 -2.65 -5.97 -10.45
N ARG A 286 -1.61 -6.79 -10.33
CA ARG A 286 -1.76 -8.21 -9.91
C ARG A 286 -1.80 -8.39 -8.39
N HIS A 287 -1.29 -7.41 -7.65
CA HIS A 287 -1.24 -7.38 -6.20
C HIS A 287 -1.31 -5.91 -5.76
N LYS A 288 -1.62 -5.67 -4.49
CA LYS A 288 -1.42 -4.35 -3.88
C LYS A 288 -0.10 -4.37 -3.12
N MET A 289 0.60 -3.25 -3.09
CA MET A 289 1.78 -3.06 -2.26
C MET A 289 1.45 -2.09 -1.14
N GLN A 290 1.58 -2.53 0.11
CA GLN A 290 1.43 -1.69 1.29
C GLN A 290 2.82 -1.33 1.81
N ARG A 291 3.10 -0.03 1.93
CA ARG A 291 4.25 0.50 2.66
C ARG A 291 3.78 1.06 4.00
N THR A 292 4.46 0.67 5.06
CA THR A 292 4.22 1.17 6.42
C THR A 292 5.52 1.76 6.93
N TRP A 293 5.50 3.01 7.38
CA TRP A 293 6.66 3.68 7.97
C TRP A 293 6.55 3.67 9.48
N LEU A 294 7.65 3.34 10.14
CA LEU A 294 7.76 3.31 11.59
C LEU A 294 8.92 4.18 12.06
N TRP A 295 8.83 4.65 13.29
CA TRP A 295 9.89 5.38 13.98
C TRP A 295 10.20 4.72 15.32
N GLY A 296 11.44 4.26 15.50
CA GLY A 296 11.92 3.70 16.76
C GLY A 296 12.13 4.81 17.78
N ARG A 297 11.42 4.74 18.91
CA ARG A 297 11.44 5.79 19.93
C ARG A 297 12.74 5.84 20.72
N GLN A 298 13.35 4.69 20.97
CA GLN A 298 14.59 4.61 21.74
C GLN A 298 15.80 4.78 20.83
N THR A 299 15.78 4.17 19.65
CA THR A 299 16.91 4.20 18.73
C THR A 299 16.90 5.40 17.77
N ASN A 300 15.80 6.18 17.72
CA ASN A 300 15.58 7.25 16.73
C ASN A 300 15.82 6.78 15.28
N ARG A 301 15.38 5.55 14.99
CA ARG A 301 15.66 4.90 13.71
C ARG A 301 14.38 4.83 12.87
N PRO A 302 14.39 5.26 11.61
CA PRO A 302 13.28 5.02 10.71
C PRO A 302 13.29 3.55 10.26
N ALA A 303 12.10 2.98 10.10
CA ALA A 303 11.91 1.66 9.50
C ALA A 303 10.79 1.69 8.46
N GLN A 304 10.86 0.79 7.49
CA GLN A 304 9.80 0.60 6.52
C GLN A 304 9.49 -0.89 6.35
N ILE A 305 8.21 -1.22 6.41
CA ILE A 305 7.70 -2.55 6.15
C ILE A 305 6.93 -2.53 4.83
N ILE A 306 7.29 -3.42 3.91
CA ILE A 306 6.65 -3.56 2.60
C ILE A 306 5.91 -4.90 2.53
N HIS A 307 4.58 -4.86 2.41
CA HIS A 307 3.73 -6.04 2.26
C HIS A 307 3.15 -6.13 0.84
N LEU A 308 3.27 -7.30 0.21
CA LEU A 308 2.61 -7.62 -1.06
C LEU A 308 1.30 -8.36 -0.78
N LEU A 309 0.18 -7.68 -1.02
CA LEU A 309 -1.17 -8.16 -0.75
C LEU A 309 -1.77 -8.79 -2.02
N TYR A 310 -1.86 -10.12 -2.05
CA TYR A 310 -2.39 -10.88 -3.21
C TYR A 310 -3.90 -11.20 -3.12
N LYS A 311 -4.49 -11.07 -1.93
CA LYS A 311 -5.94 -11.27 -1.65
C LYS A 311 -6.38 -10.23 -0.62
N PRO A 312 -7.69 -9.99 -0.43
CA PRO A 312 -8.16 -9.28 0.76
C PRO A 312 -7.74 -10.10 1.99
N GLN A 313 -6.64 -9.68 2.61
CA GLN A 313 -6.15 -10.22 3.88
C GLN A 313 -6.79 -9.44 5.04
N SER A 314 -6.80 -10.06 6.22
CA SER A 314 -7.07 -9.39 7.48
C SER A 314 -6.13 -8.19 7.65
N ILE A 315 -6.63 -7.15 8.31
CA ILE A 315 -5.81 -5.98 8.61
C ILE A 315 -4.83 -6.38 9.70
N ASP A 316 -3.53 -6.21 9.44
CA ASP A 316 -2.51 -6.37 10.48
C ASP A 316 -2.67 -5.24 11.50
N LEU A 317 -3.08 -5.60 12.72
CA LEU A 317 -3.39 -4.64 13.78
C LEU A 317 -2.16 -4.02 14.42
N ASN A 318 -1.00 -4.67 14.24
CA ASN A 318 0.24 -4.17 14.78
C ASN A 318 0.78 -3.01 13.93
N LEU A 319 0.23 -2.76 12.74
CA LEU A 319 0.75 -1.77 11.80
C LEU A 319 -0.27 -0.67 11.47
N ILE A 320 -0.98 -0.19 12.50
CA ILE A 320 -1.99 0.85 12.39
C ILE A 320 -1.36 2.20 12.71
N VAL A 321 -1.61 3.18 11.85
CA VAL A 321 -1.08 4.54 12.01
C VAL A 321 -1.47 5.11 13.38
N GLY A 322 -0.47 5.63 14.11
CA GLY A 322 -0.60 6.16 15.46
C GLY A 322 -0.48 5.11 16.57
N ALA A 323 -0.44 3.81 16.25
CA ALA A 323 -0.14 2.79 17.24
C ALA A 323 1.37 2.72 17.53
N GLU A 324 1.70 2.32 18.74
CA GLU A 324 3.05 1.94 19.16
C GLU A 324 3.10 0.43 19.32
N VAL A 325 4.13 -0.21 18.78
CA VAL A 325 4.33 -1.67 18.89
C VAL A 325 5.73 -1.97 19.36
N GLU A 326 5.82 -2.72 20.46
CA GLU A 326 7.07 -3.33 20.90
C GLU A 326 7.37 -4.51 19.99
N ALA A 327 8.44 -4.39 19.21
CA ALA A 327 8.82 -5.41 18.23
C ALA A 327 10.32 -5.41 17.96
N GLU A 328 10.78 -6.56 17.49
CA GLU A 328 12.11 -6.76 16.95
C GLU A 328 12.03 -6.68 15.42
N LEU A 329 12.76 -5.73 14.81
CA LEU A 329 12.84 -5.55 13.36
C LEU A 329 14.22 -5.94 12.85
N ILE A 330 14.24 -6.61 11.70
CA ILE A 330 15.46 -6.99 10.99
C ILE A 330 15.66 -6.03 9.81
N PHE A 331 16.83 -5.40 9.75
CA PHE A 331 17.25 -4.48 8.70
C PHE A 331 18.25 -5.17 7.76
N ALA A 332 18.25 -4.80 6.48
CA ALA A 332 19.12 -5.35 5.43
C ALA A 332 20.07 -4.31 4.82
#